data_AF-A0A6I0F8E6-F1
#
_entry.id   AF-A0A6I0F8E6-F1
#
_cell.length_a   1.000
_cell.length_b   1.000
_cell.length_c   1.000
_cell.angle_alpha   90.00
_cell.angle_beta   90.00
_cell.angle_gamma   90.00
#
_symmetry.space_group_name_H-M   'P 1'
#
loop_
_entity.id
_entity.type
_entity.pdbx_description
1 polymer ?
#
loop_
_entity_poly.entity_id
_entity_poly.type
_entity_poly.pdbx_seq_one_letter_code
_entity_poly.pdbx_strand_id
1 'polypeptide(L)'
;MDEPQHPHHTDGHFESTTHATPGSEEDKRSPGGVKNWLACFVNKHFRHRSKLDEGLQGLEAQLGLSKEPLAHLQHLDVTLKRPTRELARTIIYAPDMDGQAEPGEVVWANLRFDKVSAHEQRAVLLIGRNNHTLLGLLISSHSQHANEHNWLPIGSGPWNDSTPESWIRVDKTLLIPETFILRRGTRMPERRFERIAARLREDYGWK
;
A
#
# COMPACT_ATOMS: atom_id res chain seq x y z
N MET A 1 43.79 17.80 48.31
CA MET A 1 42.89 18.36 47.28
C MET A 1 42.09 17.19 46.71
N ASP A 2 41.36 16.44 47.53
CA ASP A 2 40.11 16.78 48.24
C ASP A 2 38.99 17.17 47.29
N GLU A 3 38.08 16.23 47.01
CA GLU A 3 36.70 16.27 47.52
C GLU A 3 35.96 14.96 47.19
N PRO A 4 35.36 14.27 48.19
CA PRO A 4 34.38 13.20 47.98
C PRO A 4 33.04 13.51 48.66
N GLN A 5 31.89 13.31 48.03
CA GLN A 5 30.59 13.15 48.74
C GLN A 5 29.60 12.22 48.02
N HIS A 6 28.78 11.55 48.84
CA HIS A 6 28.03 10.30 48.64
C HIS A 6 26.48 10.60 48.57
N PRO A 7 25.56 9.60 48.62
CA PRO A 7 24.28 9.51 47.86
C PRO A 7 23.05 10.04 48.62
N HIS A 8 21.80 9.81 48.14
CA HIS A 8 20.62 9.35 48.91
C HIS A 8 19.29 9.37 48.09
N HIS A 9 18.25 8.77 48.67
CA HIS A 9 17.11 8.00 48.13
C HIS A 9 15.78 8.62 48.62
N THR A 10 14.64 8.24 48.00
CA THR A 10 13.28 7.98 48.55
C THR A 10 12.11 8.87 48.09
N ASP A 11 10.96 8.17 48.10
CA ASP A 11 9.63 8.40 47.54
C ASP A 11 8.73 9.43 48.25
N GLY A 12 7.67 9.83 47.53
CA GLY A 12 6.29 9.72 48.01
C GLY A 12 5.74 10.80 48.95
N HIS A 13 4.70 11.50 48.50
CA HIS A 13 3.67 12.02 49.41
C HIS A 13 2.29 12.04 48.73
N PHE A 14 1.31 11.51 49.44
CA PHE A 14 -0.11 11.41 49.14
C PHE A 14 -0.83 12.14 50.28
N GLU A 15 -1.81 12.99 50.01
CA GLU A 15 -2.77 13.38 51.04
C GLU A 15 -4.15 13.80 50.47
N SER A 16 -5.17 13.19 51.07
CA SER A 16 -6.62 13.39 50.97
C SER A 16 -7.04 14.75 51.53
N THR A 17 -8.21 15.34 51.24
CA THR A 17 -9.49 15.08 51.93
C THR A 17 -10.60 16.02 51.37
N THR A 18 -11.82 15.59 51.65
CA THR A 18 -13.18 15.82 51.15
C THR A 18 -13.94 17.10 51.58
N HIS A 19 -15.04 17.36 50.84
CA HIS A 19 -16.40 17.84 51.23
C HIS A 19 -16.84 19.33 51.11
N ALA A 20 -17.89 19.50 50.26
CA ALA A 20 -19.21 20.14 50.51
C ALA A 20 -19.59 21.52 49.86
N THR A 21 -20.62 21.42 49.00
CA THR A 21 -21.60 22.34 48.32
C THR A 21 -22.51 23.11 49.33
N PRO A 22 -23.50 24.02 49.00
CA PRO A 22 -24.03 24.61 47.73
C PRO A 22 -24.19 26.16 47.69
N GLY A 23 -24.59 26.70 46.53
CA GLY A 23 -25.44 27.90 46.47
C GLY A 23 -25.48 28.63 45.11
N SER A 24 -26.65 28.57 44.44
CA SER A 24 -27.36 29.61 43.64
C SER A 24 -26.58 30.54 42.66
N GLU A 25 -27.07 31.02 41.52
CA GLU A 25 -28.29 30.94 40.69
C GLU A 25 -28.13 32.11 39.68
N GLU A 26 -28.27 31.89 38.36
CA GLU A 26 -28.52 32.89 37.28
C GLU A 26 -28.22 32.23 35.91
N ASP A 27 -29.17 31.75 35.12
CA ASP A 27 -30.28 32.38 34.37
C ASP A 27 -29.86 33.20 33.12
N LYS A 28 -30.18 32.62 31.94
CA LYS A 28 -30.48 33.23 30.61
C LYS A 28 -29.39 34.10 29.94
N ARG A 29 -28.99 33.95 28.66
CA ARG A 29 -29.65 33.48 27.42
C ARG A 29 -28.65 33.33 26.24
N SER A 30 -28.86 32.31 25.39
CA SER A 30 -28.60 32.19 23.92
C SER A 30 -27.17 32.03 23.36
N PRO A 31 -26.98 31.45 22.13
CA PRO A 31 -27.64 30.29 21.51
C PRO A 31 -26.64 29.28 20.88
N GLY A 32 -27.07 28.04 20.67
CA GLY A 32 -26.44 27.14 19.69
C GLY A 32 -25.97 25.80 20.25
N GLY A 33 -26.21 24.73 19.48
CA GLY A 33 -25.56 23.44 19.74
C GLY A 33 -26.47 22.23 19.56
N VAL A 34 -26.87 21.96 18.32
CA VAL A 34 -27.34 20.64 17.86
C VAL A 34 -26.21 19.60 17.99
N LYS A 35 -25.89 19.14 19.21
CA LYS A 35 -24.85 18.09 19.40
C LYS A 35 -25.15 17.00 20.44
N ASN A 36 -26.19 17.10 21.27
CA ASN A 36 -26.32 16.16 22.40
C ASN A 36 -27.44 15.10 22.33
N TRP A 37 -28.10 14.93 21.20
CA TRP A 37 -29.07 13.84 21.02
C TRP A 37 -28.42 12.52 20.57
N LEU A 38 -27.34 12.59 19.76
CA LEU A 38 -26.69 11.42 19.18
C LEU A 38 -25.82 10.62 20.17
N ALA A 39 -25.35 11.23 21.26
CA ALA A 39 -24.48 10.53 22.21
C ALA A 39 -25.24 9.51 23.10
N CYS A 40 -26.52 9.78 23.45
CA CYS A 40 -27.27 8.87 24.31
C CYS A 40 -27.93 7.70 23.57
N PHE A 41 -28.11 7.80 22.24
CA PHE A 41 -28.67 6.70 21.45
C PHE A 41 -27.63 5.60 21.17
N VAL A 42 -26.36 5.98 21.01
CA VAL A 42 -25.28 5.07 20.62
C VAL A 42 -24.89 4.11 21.76
N ASN A 43 -25.00 4.52 23.03
CA ASN A 43 -24.56 3.67 24.16
C ASN A 43 -25.58 2.61 24.62
N LYS A 44 -26.82 2.62 24.12
CA LYS A 44 -27.87 1.64 24.49
C LYS A 44 -28.01 0.49 23.49
N HIS A 45 -27.48 0.60 22.27
CA HIS A 45 -27.64 -0.42 21.23
C HIS A 45 -26.40 -1.29 20.98
N PHE A 46 -25.27 -1.06 21.66
CA PHE A 46 -24.08 -1.90 21.55
C PHE A 46 -24.12 -3.10 22.48
N ARG A 47 -24.99 -4.07 22.17
CA ARG A 47 -24.89 -5.46 22.69
C ARG A 47 -25.35 -6.49 21.66
N HIS A 48 -24.70 -6.55 20.49
CA HIS A 48 -24.45 -7.80 19.73
C HIS A 48 -23.50 -7.54 18.55
N ARG A 49 -22.19 -7.65 18.77
CA ARG A 49 -21.14 -7.32 17.79
C ARG A 49 -20.58 -8.56 17.10
N SER A 50 -21.46 -9.38 16.50
CA SER A 50 -21.03 -10.63 15.83
C SER A 50 -21.92 -11.10 14.66
N LYS A 51 -22.96 -10.35 14.27
CA LYS A 51 -23.80 -10.69 13.10
C LYS A 51 -23.85 -9.63 12.00
N LEU A 52 -23.27 -8.45 12.25
CA LEU A 52 -23.20 -7.36 11.26
C LEU A 52 -22.09 -7.58 10.25
N ASP A 53 -20.96 -8.17 10.66
CA ASP A 53 -19.83 -8.44 9.75
C ASP A 53 -20.15 -9.55 8.74
N GLU A 54 -20.85 -10.60 9.18
CA GLU A 54 -21.27 -11.72 8.32
C GLU A 54 -22.34 -11.28 7.28
N GLY A 55 -23.24 -10.36 7.70
CA GLY A 55 -24.23 -9.75 6.82
C GLY A 55 -23.65 -8.74 5.82
N LEU A 56 -22.65 -7.96 6.23
CA LEU A 56 -21.93 -7.06 5.31
C LEU A 56 -21.14 -7.87 4.27
N GLN A 57 -20.46 -8.94 4.67
CA GLN A 57 -19.72 -9.80 3.74
C GLN A 57 -20.63 -10.46 2.70
N GLY A 58 -21.83 -10.90 3.08
CA GLY A 58 -22.82 -11.46 2.15
C GLY A 58 -23.36 -10.43 1.14
N LEU A 59 -23.60 -9.19 1.58
CA LEU A 59 -24.06 -8.11 0.72
C LEU A 59 -22.95 -7.56 -0.20
N GLU A 60 -21.71 -7.48 0.28
CA GLU A 60 -20.54 -7.09 -0.51
C GLU A 60 -20.23 -8.11 -1.62
N ALA A 61 -20.41 -9.41 -1.35
CA ALA A 61 -20.27 -10.46 -2.35
C ALA A 61 -21.35 -10.38 -3.45
N GLN A 62 -22.58 -10.00 -3.08
CA GLN A 62 -23.67 -9.80 -4.03
C GLN A 62 -23.57 -8.48 -4.82
N LEU A 63 -22.90 -7.47 -4.27
CA LEU A 63 -22.71 -6.14 -4.88
C LEU A 63 -21.36 -6.00 -5.63
N GLY A 64 -20.45 -6.96 -5.51
CA GLY A 64 -19.12 -6.90 -6.14
C GLY A 64 -18.20 -5.81 -5.57
N LEU A 65 -18.47 -5.35 -4.34
CA LEU A 65 -17.79 -4.22 -3.69
C LEU A 65 -16.73 -4.65 -2.65
N SER A 66 -16.35 -5.93 -2.62
CA SER A 66 -15.38 -6.42 -1.64
C SER A 66 -13.98 -5.86 -1.89
N LYS A 67 -13.23 -5.67 -0.79
CA LYS A 67 -11.84 -5.22 -0.75
C LYS A 67 -10.85 -6.21 -1.42
N GLU A 68 -11.32 -7.36 -1.89
CA GLU A 68 -10.50 -8.43 -2.44
C GLU A 68 -10.77 -8.78 -3.92
N PRO A 69 -10.69 -7.84 -4.88
CA PRO A 69 -10.57 -8.21 -6.29
C PRO A 69 -9.23 -8.93 -6.58
N LEU A 70 -8.23 -8.79 -5.70
CA LEU A 70 -6.86 -9.23 -5.92
C LEU A 70 -6.47 -10.50 -5.13
N ALA A 71 -7.08 -10.82 -3.97
CA ALA A 71 -6.76 -12.09 -3.29
C ALA A 71 -7.09 -13.33 -4.13
N HIS A 72 -8.14 -13.28 -4.96
CA HIS A 72 -8.48 -14.40 -5.85
C HIS A 72 -7.37 -14.69 -6.89
N LEU A 73 -6.46 -13.74 -7.14
CA LEU A 73 -5.35 -13.93 -8.09
C LEU A 73 -4.35 -14.98 -7.64
N GLN A 74 -4.26 -15.28 -6.34
CA GLN A 74 -3.37 -16.32 -5.84
C GLN A 74 -3.74 -17.71 -6.38
N HIS A 75 -5.01 -17.91 -6.72
CA HIS A 75 -5.52 -19.15 -7.31
C HIS A 75 -5.65 -19.09 -8.84
N LEU A 76 -5.44 -17.91 -9.43
CA LEU A 76 -5.43 -17.75 -10.86
C LEU A 76 -4.02 -18.04 -11.37
N ASP A 77 -3.89 -19.10 -12.16
CA ASP A 77 -2.65 -19.39 -12.90
C ASP A 77 -2.38 -18.37 -14.03
N VAL A 78 -2.92 -17.16 -13.95
CA VAL A 78 -2.79 -16.12 -14.98
C VAL A 78 -2.38 -14.78 -14.38
N THR A 79 -1.45 -14.10 -15.05
CA THR A 79 -1.11 -12.71 -14.84
C THR A 79 -2.19 -11.82 -15.44
N LEU A 80 -2.81 -10.98 -14.61
CA LEU A 80 -3.75 -9.99 -15.10
C LEU A 80 -3.06 -8.68 -15.43
N LYS A 81 -3.54 -8.05 -16.48
CA LYS A 81 -3.11 -6.72 -16.92
C LYS A 81 -4.26 -5.75 -16.71
N ARG A 82 -3.98 -4.61 -16.08
CA ARG A 82 -4.96 -3.56 -15.82
C ARG A 82 -4.40 -2.19 -16.19
N PRO A 83 -5.25 -1.24 -16.59
CA PRO A 83 -4.85 0.15 -16.69
C PRO A 83 -4.21 0.64 -15.38
N THR A 84 -3.05 1.29 -15.47
CA THR A 84 -2.28 1.71 -14.30
C THR A 84 -3.07 2.66 -13.39
N ARG A 85 -3.99 3.45 -13.94
CA ARG A 85 -4.83 4.39 -13.20
C ARG A 85 -5.85 3.71 -12.28
N GLU A 86 -6.34 2.53 -12.63
CA GLU A 86 -7.26 1.74 -11.78
C GLU A 86 -6.57 1.21 -10.53
N LEU A 87 -5.24 1.10 -10.59
CA LEU A 87 -4.39 0.60 -9.53
C LEU A 87 -3.62 1.76 -8.87
N ALA A 88 -4.05 3.00 -9.02
CA ALA A 88 -3.38 4.14 -8.41
C ALA A 88 -3.42 4.07 -6.88
N ARG A 89 -2.26 4.26 -6.25
CA ARG A 89 -2.07 4.28 -4.78
C ARG A 89 -0.79 5.03 -4.45
N THR A 90 -0.39 5.01 -3.18
CA THR A 90 0.91 5.55 -2.78
C THR A 90 2.04 4.70 -3.37
N ILE A 91 2.97 5.35 -4.07
CA ILE A 91 4.20 4.73 -4.58
C ILE A 91 5.37 5.13 -3.70
N ILE A 92 6.05 4.12 -3.16
CA ILE A 92 7.24 4.28 -2.32
C ILE A 92 8.41 3.53 -2.94
N TYR A 93 9.61 4.06 -2.74
CA TYR A 93 10.84 3.35 -3.02
C TYR A 93 11.35 2.76 -1.69
N ALA A 94 11.29 1.45 -1.55
CA ALA A 94 11.71 0.76 -0.33
C ALA A 94 12.22 -0.66 -0.65
N PRO A 95 13.25 -0.81 -1.51
CA PRO A 95 13.76 -2.13 -1.85
C PRO A 95 14.47 -2.76 -0.65
N ASP A 96 13.91 -3.85 -0.12
CA ASP A 96 14.53 -4.66 0.92
C ASP A 96 14.69 -6.10 0.45
N MET A 97 15.94 -6.54 0.35
CA MET A 97 16.29 -7.83 -0.27
C MET A 97 16.26 -8.98 0.75
N ASP A 98 15.72 -8.75 1.94
CA ASP A 98 15.78 -9.64 3.11
C ASP A 98 14.67 -10.71 3.14
N GLY A 99 13.73 -10.70 2.17
CA GLY A 99 13.04 -11.95 1.83
C GLY A 99 11.78 -11.86 0.98
N GLN A 100 11.16 -10.69 0.85
CA GLN A 100 9.99 -10.46 0.03
C GLN A 100 10.30 -9.45 -1.08
N ALA A 101 9.57 -9.55 -2.20
CA ALA A 101 9.83 -8.66 -3.32
C ALA A 101 9.14 -7.31 -3.08
N GLU A 102 9.94 -6.27 -2.92
CA GLU A 102 9.47 -4.95 -2.48
C GLU A 102 9.46 -3.88 -3.61
N PRO A 103 8.70 -2.78 -3.43
CA PRO A 103 8.70 -1.66 -4.36
C PRO A 103 10.11 -1.08 -4.58
N GLY A 104 10.49 -0.94 -5.85
CA GLY A 104 11.84 -0.52 -6.25
C GLY A 104 12.74 -1.67 -6.71
N GLU A 105 12.26 -2.91 -6.63
CA GLU A 105 12.97 -4.08 -7.16
C GLU A 105 12.52 -4.45 -8.57
N VAL A 106 13.46 -4.91 -9.38
CA VAL A 106 13.19 -5.57 -10.65
C VAL A 106 13.30 -7.07 -10.45
N VAL A 107 12.21 -7.79 -10.70
CA VAL A 107 12.13 -9.24 -10.59
C VAL A 107 11.89 -9.88 -11.95
N TRP A 108 12.34 -11.12 -12.12
CA TRP A 108 12.01 -11.93 -13.27
C TRP A 108 10.73 -12.73 -12.97
N ALA A 109 9.69 -12.54 -13.77
CA ALA A 109 8.41 -13.21 -13.57
C ALA A 109 8.08 -14.13 -14.75
N ASN A 110 7.51 -15.31 -14.46
CA ASN A 110 7.02 -16.28 -15.44
C ASN A 110 5.56 -15.93 -15.82
N LEU A 111 5.39 -14.89 -16.61
CA LEU A 111 4.09 -14.34 -16.96
C LEU A 111 3.28 -15.31 -17.81
N ARG A 112 1.98 -15.37 -17.56
CA ARG A 112 1.03 -16.15 -18.37
C ARG A 112 -0.26 -15.36 -18.49
N PHE A 113 -0.61 -14.88 -19.69
CA PHE A 113 -1.77 -13.99 -19.85
C PHE A 113 -3.11 -14.73 -20.06
N ASP A 114 -3.07 -16.00 -20.43
CA ASP A 114 -4.24 -16.87 -20.59
C ASP A 114 -3.90 -18.32 -20.20
N LYS A 115 -4.90 -19.18 -20.03
CA LYS A 115 -4.69 -20.56 -19.53
C LYS A 115 -3.97 -21.49 -20.52
N VAL A 116 -3.95 -21.16 -21.80
CA VAL A 116 -3.44 -22.04 -22.88
C VAL A 116 -2.01 -21.68 -23.27
N SER A 117 -1.63 -20.40 -23.13
CA SER A 117 -0.31 -19.88 -23.45
C SER A 117 0.77 -20.42 -22.51
N ALA A 118 1.96 -20.61 -23.07
CA ALA A 118 3.15 -20.95 -22.31
C ALA A 118 3.55 -19.79 -21.37
N HIS A 119 4.26 -20.12 -20.30
CA HIS A 119 4.87 -19.10 -19.45
C HIS A 119 5.98 -18.38 -20.20
N GLU A 120 6.02 -17.07 -20.05
CA GLU A 120 7.03 -16.22 -20.65
C GLU A 120 7.79 -15.45 -19.57
N GLN A 121 9.11 -15.62 -19.55
CA GLN A 121 9.96 -14.92 -18.60
C GLN A 121 10.12 -13.46 -19.03
N ARG A 122 9.76 -12.53 -18.14
CA ARG A 122 9.91 -11.09 -18.35
C ARG A 122 10.43 -10.40 -17.11
N ALA A 123 11.27 -9.38 -17.31
CA ALA A 123 11.68 -8.49 -16.24
C ALA A 123 10.55 -7.51 -15.92
N VAL A 124 10.28 -7.31 -14.64
CA VAL A 124 9.19 -6.49 -14.13
C VAL A 124 9.68 -5.64 -12.96
N LEU A 125 9.46 -4.33 -13.01
CA LEU A 125 9.71 -3.44 -11.87
C LEU A 125 8.51 -3.49 -10.92
N LEU A 126 8.73 -3.80 -9.66
CA LEU A 126 7.73 -3.71 -8.63
C LEU A 126 7.55 -2.27 -8.17
N ILE A 127 6.29 -1.83 -8.12
CA ILE A 127 5.89 -0.48 -7.71
C ILE A 127 4.92 -0.49 -6.53
N GLY A 128 4.57 -1.67 -6.05
CA GLY A 128 3.63 -1.85 -4.96
C GLY A 128 3.31 -3.31 -4.71
N ARG A 129 2.59 -3.55 -3.63
CA ARG A 129 2.07 -4.85 -3.23
C ARG A 129 0.65 -4.71 -2.70
N ASN A 130 -0.16 -5.75 -2.92
CA ASN A 130 -1.42 -5.94 -2.24
C ASN A 130 -1.54 -7.40 -1.78
N ASN A 131 -1.47 -7.66 -0.47
CA ASN A 131 -1.45 -9.01 0.10
C ASN A 131 -0.37 -9.90 -0.55
N HIS A 132 -0.72 -10.98 -1.25
CA HIS A 132 0.23 -11.84 -1.98
C HIS A 132 0.27 -11.57 -3.49
N THR A 133 -0.24 -10.40 -3.91
CA THR A 133 -0.19 -9.94 -5.29
C THR A 133 0.75 -8.76 -5.41
N LEU A 134 1.72 -8.90 -6.29
CA LEU A 134 2.70 -7.88 -6.64
C LEU A 134 2.17 -7.02 -7.79
N LEU A 135 2.51 -5.73 -7.73
CA LEU A 135 2.11 -4.73 -8.70
C LEU A 135 3.34 -4.35 -9.50
N GLY A 136 3.34 -4.75 -10.77
CA GLY A 136 4.54 -4.72 -11.60
C GLY A 136 4.37 -3.92 -12.89
N LEU A 137 5.40 -3.19 -13.29
CA LEU A 137 5.50 -2.58 -14.61
C LEU A 137 6.40 -3.41 -15.52
N LEU A 138 5.94 -3.66 -16.74
CA LEU A 138 6.65 -4.49 -17.69
C LEU A 138 7.88 -3.77 -18.26
N ILE A 139 9.04 -4.45 -18.27
CA ILE A 139 10.25 -3.98 -18.94
C ILE A 139 10.40 -4.68 -20.29
N SER A 140 10.83 -3.93 -21.31
CA SER A 140 11.12 -4.43 -22.66
C SER A 140 12.40 -3.80 -23.19
N SER A 141 13.17 -4.55 -23.96
CA SER A 141 14.39 -4.11 -24.65
C SER A 141 14.20 -3.85 -26.14
N HIS A 142 12.96 -3.90 -26.64
CA HIS A 142 12.66 -3.67 -28.04
C HIS A 142 12.70 -2.17 -28.38
N SER A 143 13.55 -1.80 -29.34
CA SER A 143 13.77 -0.42 -29.76
C SER A 143 12.54 0.28 -30.35
N GLN A 144 11.55 -0.47 -30.84
CA GLN A 144 10.27 0.08 -31.34
C GLN A 144 9.55 0.93 -30.30
N HIS A 145 9.74 0.65 -29.01
CA HIS A 145 9.10 1.36 -27.91
C HIS A 145 9.62 2.79 -27.71
N ALA A 146 10.73 3.17 -28.34
CA ALA A 146 11.27 4.53 -28.28
C ALA A 146 10.29 5.59 -28.81
N ASN A 147 9.39 5.21 -29.72
CA ASN A 147 8.41 6.11 -30.35
C ASN A 147 7.02 6.03 -29.72
N GLU A 148 6.84 5.21 -28.68
CA GLU A 148 5.54 5.00 -28.03
C GLU A 148 5.43 5.81 -26.74
N HIS A 149 4.40 6.66 -26.60
CA HIS A 149 4.24 7.57 -25.46
C HIS A 149 4.05 6.88 -24.10
N ASN A 150 3.63 5.62 -24.12
CA ASN A 150 3.32 4.81 -22.93
C ASN A 150 4.52 3.96 -22.47
N TRP A 151 5.67 4.15 -23.10
CA TRP A 151 6.92 3.51 -22.75
C TRP A 151 7.96 4.56 -22.36
N LEU A 152 8.47 4.45 -21.15
CA LEU A 152 9.47 5.37 -20.62
C LEU A 152 10.87 4.76 -20.74
N PRO A 153 11.87 5.49 -21.28
CA PRO A 153 13.24 4.98 -21.36
C PRO A 153 13.90 4.93 -19.97
N ILE A 154 14.41 3.74 -19.62
CA ILE A 154 15.10 3.45 -18.36
C ILE A 154 16.60 3.14 -18.55
N GLY A 155 17.05 2.96 -19.79
CA GLY A 155 18.45 2.63 -20.14
C GLY A 155 18.84 1.20 -19.77
N SER A 156 20.14 0.89 -19.85
CA SER A 156 20.71 -0.40 -19.48
C SER A 156 20.78 -0.62 -17.97
N GLY A 157 20.76 -1.89 -17.56
CA GLY A 157 20.90 -2.29 -16.17
C GLY A 157 20.79 -3.80 -16.02
N PRO A 158 20.88 -4.36 -14.80
CA PRO A 158 20.93 -5.81 -14.58
C PRO A 158 19.65 -6.56 -14.94
N TRP A 159 18.60 -5.84 -15.38
CA TRP A 159 17.39 -6.42 -15.97
C TRP A 159 17.56 -6.81 -17.44
N ASN A 160 18.64 -6.35 -18.08
CA ASN A 160 18.95 -6.65 -19.47
C ASN A 160 20.42 -6.32 -19.78
N ASP A 161 21.22 -7.37 -19.95
CA ASP A 161 22.65 -7.23 -20.27
C ASP A 161 22.92 -7.17 -21.78
N SER A 162 21.90 -7.42 -22.62
CA SER A 162 22.08 -7.60 -24.06
C SER A 162 21.99 -6.30 -24.87
N THR A 163 21.31 -5.27 -24.35
CA THR A 163 21.11 -4.00 -25.09
C THR A 163 21.37 -2.78 -24.21
N PRO A 164 21.89 -1.68 -24.80
CA PRO A 164 22.20 -0.46 -24.06
C PRO A 164 20.95 0.29 -23.59
N GLU A 165 19.79 0.03 -24.21
CA GLU A 165 18.54 0.70 -23.89
C GLU A 165 17.46 -0.31 -23.52
N SER A 166 16.59 0.12 -22.61
CA SER A 166 15.39 -0.60 -22.20
C SER A 166 14.31 0.41 -21.86
N TRP A 167 13.07 -0.02 -21.98
CA TRP A 167 11.87 0.77 -21.76
C TRP A 167 10.98 0.09 -20.75
N ILE A 168 10.24 0.90 -20.01
CA ILE A 168 9.25 0.44 -19.05
C ILE A 168 7.86 0.91 -19.45
N ARG A 169 6.89 0.01 -19.40
CA ARG A 169 5.51 0.29 -19.76
C ARG A 169 4.80 0.95 -18.58
N VAL A 170 4.29 2.18 -18.78
CA VAL A 170 3.64 2.96 -17.71
C VAL A 170 2.11 2.96 -17.79
N ASP A 171 1.51 2.68 -18.96
CA ASP A 171 0.04 2.68 -19.14
C ASP A 171 -0.67 1.51 -18.46
N LYS A 172 0.03 0.39 -18.26
CA LYS A 172 -0.55 -0.84 -17.74
C LYS A 172 0.31 -1.47 -16.67
N THR A 173 -0.33 -1.83 -15.56
CA THR A 173 0.28 -2.56 -14.45
C THR A 173 -0.14 -4.03 -14.52
N LEU A 174 0.81 -4.90 -14.23
CA LEU A 174 0.63 -6.33 -14.07
C LEU A 174 0.33 -6.66 -12.62
N LEU A 175 -0.66 -7.52 -12.44
CA LEU A 175 -1.00 -8.14 -11.16
C LEU A 175 -0.39 -9.54 -11.17
N ILE A 176 0.65 -9.74 -10.37
CA ILE A 176 1.50 -10.93 -10.41
C ILE A 176 1.41 -11.64 -9.05
N PRO A 177 0.92 -12.89 -9.00
CA PRO A 177 1.02 -13.68 -7.78
C PRO A 177 2.48 -13.84 -7.35
N GLU A 178 2.76 -13.80 -6.05
CA GLU A 178 4.14 -13.96 -5.53
C GLU A 178 4.78 -15.30 -5.93
N THR A 179 3.97 -16.33 -6.23
CA THR A 179 4.43 -17.62 -6.74
C THR A 179 4.98 -17.58 -8.17
N PHE A 180 4.71 -16.51 -8.93
CA PHE A 180 5.12 -16.37 -10.34
C PHE A 180 6.47 -15.67 -10.50
N ILE A 181 6.98 -15.05 -9.43
CA ILE A 181 8.27 -14.38 -9.46
C ILE A 181 9.41 -15.35 -9.14
N LEU A 182 10.53 -15.14 -9.83
CA LEU A 182 11.79 -15.80 -9.57
C LEU A 182 12.64 -14.87 -8.71
N ARG A 183 13.22 -15.42 -7.64
CA ARG A 183 14.09 -14.68 -6.71
C ARG A 183 15.50 -14.43 -7.29
N ARG A 184 15.55 -13.81 -8.47
CA ARG A 184 16.75 -13.29 -9.14
C ARG A 184 16.64 -11.77 -9.33
N GLY A 185 16.08 -11.10 -8.32
CA GLY A 185 15.79 -9.67 -8.40
C GLY A 185 17.03 -8.80 -8.32
N THR A 186 16.96 -7.60 -8.90
CA THR A 186 17.96 -6.54 -8.75
C THR A 186 17.26 -5.26 -8.31
N ARG A 187 17.98 -4.38 -7.60
CA ARG A 187 17.45 -3.07 -7.23
C ARG A 187 17.44 -2.12 -8.43
N MET A 188 16.34 -1.41 -8.64
CA MET A 188 16.27 -0.29 -9.58
C MET A 188 16.99 0.91 -8.95
N PRO A 189 17.89 1.61 -9.67
CA PRO A 189 18.47 2.85 -9.18
C PRO A 189 17.38 3.87 -8.81
N GLU A 190 17.46 4.42 -7.60
CA GLU A 190 16.47 5.34 -7.03
C GLU A 190 16.11 6.49 -7.98
N ARG A 191 17.09 7.15 -8.59
CA ARG A 191 16.86 8.23 -9.57
C ARG A 191 15.99 7.80 -10.76
N ARG A 192 16.11 6.55 -11.21
CA ARG A 192 15.30 6.02 -12.32
C ARG A 192 13.91 5.65 -11.84
N PHE A 193 13.81 5.08 -10.64
CA PHE A 193 12.52 4.83 -10.00
C PHE A 193 11.74 6.13 -9.82
N GLU A 194 12.35 7.20 -9.31
CA GLU A 194 11.67 8.48 -9.13
C GLU A 194 11.19 9.10 -10.44
N ARG A 195 11.92 8.94 -11.55
CA ARG A 195 11.42 9.35 -12.87
C ARG A 195 10.15 8.61 -13.28
N ILE A 196 10.08 7.30 -12.97
CA ILE A 196 8.90 6.48 -13.23
C ILE A 196 7.76 6.91 -12.30
N ALA A 197 8.04 7.07 -11.00
CA ALA A 197 7.07 7.48 -10.00
C ALA A 197 6.49 8.88 -10.31
N ALA A 198 7.32 9.84 -10.71
CA ALA A 198 6.88 11.16 -11.16
C ALA A 198 5.89 11.05 -12.34
N ARG A 199 6.20 10.21 -13.34
CA ARG A 199 5.31 9.99 -14.48
C ARG A 199 3.98 9.34 -14.06
N LEU A 200 4.02 8.39 -13.13
CA LEU A 200 2.83 7.74 -12.58
C LEU A 200 1.93 8.72 -11.81
N ARG A 201 2.54 9.62 -11.03
CA ARG A 201 1.83 10.67 -10.29
C ARG A 201 1.18 11.69 -11.25
N GLU A 202 1.91 12.12 -12.27
CA GLU A 202 1.47 13.11 -13.25
C GLU A 202 0.30 12.60 -14.12
N ASP A 203 0.43 11.41 -14.72
CA ASP A 203 -0.49 10.96 -15.77
C ASP A 203 -1.58 9.98 -15.28
N TYR A 204 -1.28 9.25 -14.20
CA TYR A 204 -2.04 8.07 -13.78
C TYR A 204 -2.60 8.16 -12.36
N GLY A 205 -2.41 9.29 -11.66
CA GLY A 205 -3.05 9.57 -10.37
C GLY A 205 -2.45 8.85 -9.16
N TRP A 206 -1.23 8.32 -9.29
CA TRP A 206 -0.49 7.77 -8.16
C TRP A 206 -0.06 8.88 -7.18
N LYS A 207 0.25 8.53 -5.94
CA LYS A 207 0.64 9.48 -4.89
C LYS A 207 2.05 9.20 -4.37
#